data_AF-A0AAW4T8X9-F1
#
_entry.id   AF-A0AAW4T8X9-F1
#
_cell.length_a   1.000
_cell.length_b   1.000
_cell.length_c   1.000
_cell.angle_alpha   90.00
_cell.angle_beta   90.00
_cell.angle_gamma   90.00
#
_symmetry.space_group_name_H-M   'P 1'
#
loop_
_entity.id
_entity.type
_entity.pdbx_description
1 polymer ?
#
loop_
_entity_poly.entity_id
_entity_poly.type
_entity_poly.pdbx_seq_one_letter_code
_entity_poly.pdbx_strand_id
1 'polypeptide(L)'
;MLHLSTVESTTLELLKKLQQLPVLCNTRLVGGTALALQLGHRKSVDLDFFGQINVDSQDLKEALRTLGTLTILNDSKNIHIYVLNEVKIDIVNYTYPWLAQKYPDSSSFMAMKSLAYFEDAEEEPMPYMLVDVSWDEIKKSILSRL
;
A
#
# COMPACT_ATOMS: atom_id res chain seq x y z
N MET A 1 -4.08 14.71 -10.02
CA MET A 1 -4.14 13.67 -11.08
C MET A 1 -3.14 12.59 -10.70
N LEU A 2 -3.42 11.29 -10.95
CA LEU A 2 -2.51 10.19 -10.57
C LEU A 2 -1.38 9.99 -11.59
N HIS A 3 -0.19 9.60 -11.12
CA HIS A 3 0.99 9.29 -11.93
C HIS A 3 1.04 7.80 -12.30
N LEU A 4 0.30 7.43 -13.36
CA LEU A 4 0.14 6.03 -13.78
C LEU A 4 1.44 5.38 -14.28
N SER A 5 2.45 6.16 -14.65
CA SER A 5 3.78 5.66 -15.05
C SER A 5 4.54 5.01 -13.89
N THR A 6 4.09 5.15 -12.64
CA THR A 6 4.76 4.57 -11.46
C THR A 6 4.49 3.08 -11.27
N VAL A 7 3.47 2.54 -11.93
CA VAL A 7 3.12 1.11 -11.88
C VAL A 7 3.20 0.53 -13.29
N GLU A 8 3.39 -0.78 -13.40
CA GLU A 8 3.26 -1.45 -14.68
C GLU A 8 1.80 -1.45 -15.16
N SER A 9 1.60 -1.54 -16.48
CA SER A 9 0.28 -1.53 -17.10
C SER A 9 -0.59 -2.70 -16.59
N THR A 10 0.02 -3.88 -16.45
CA THR A 10 -0.60 -5.10 -15.91
C THR A 10 -1.04 -4.91 -14.46
N THR A 11 -0.17 -4.36 -13.59
CA THR A 11 -0.49 -4.02 -12.20
C THR A 11 -1.61 -2.99 -12.11
N LEU A 12 -1.60 -1.98 -12.97
CA LEU A 12 -2.63 -0.94 -13.01
C LEU A 12 -4.00 -1.51 -13.43
N GLU A 13 -4.02 -2.38 -14.43
CA GLU A 13 -5.25 -3.06 -14.84
C GLU A 13 -5.80 -3.95 -13.73
N LEU A 14 -4.92 -4.68 -13.05
CA LEU A 14 -5.30 -5.49 -11.90
C LEU A 14 -5.86 -4.63 -10.76
N LEU A 15 -5.19 -3.52 -10.42
CA LEU A 15 -5.67 -2.57 -9.41
C LEU A 15 -7.09 -2.07 -9.74
N LYS A 16 -7.36 -1.69 -11.00
CA LYS A 16 -8.69 -1.27 -11.43
C LYS A 16 -9.74 -2.37 -11.25
N LYS A 17 -9.41 -3.62 -11.58
CA LYS A 17 -10.30 -4.77 -11.39
C LYS A 17 -10.55 -5.06 -9.91
N LEU A 18 -9.51 -5.02 -9.08
CA LEU A 18 -9.60 -5.22 -7.63
C LEU A 18 -10.50 -4.16 -6.97
N GLN A 19 -10.36 -2.89 -7.36
CA GLN A 19 -11.20 -1.79 -6.85
C GLN A 19 -12.69 -1.92 -7.23
N GLN A 20 -13.01 -2.73 -8.24
CA GLN A 20 -14.39 -3.00 -8.64
C GLN A 20 -15.00 -4.19 -7.89
N LEU A 21 -14.19 -4.97 -7.14
CA LEU A 21 -14.70 -6.11 -6.39
C LEU A 21 -15.52 -5.66 -5.19
N PRO A 22 -16.79 -6.12 -5.05
CA PRO A 22 -17.62 -5.78 -3.90
C PRO A 22 -17.00 -6.19 -2.57
N VAL A 23 -16.28 -7.32 -2.53
CA VAL A 23 -15.61 -7.82 -1.32
C VAL A 23 -14.49 -6.90 -0.82
N LEU A 24 -13.98 -6.00 -1.67
CA LEU A 24 -12.93 -5.02 -1.34
C LEU A 24 -13.45 -3.58 -1.22
N CYS A 25 -14.77 -3.34 -1.31
CA CYS A 25 -15.34 -1.98 -1.34
C CYS A 25 -15.00 -1.11 -0.12
N ASN A 26 -14.75 -1.74 1.04
CA ASN A 26 -14.40 -1.07 2.30
C ASN A 26 -12.89 -1.07 2.57
N THR A 27 -12.07 -1.37 1.56
CA THR A 27 -10.62 -1.31 1.63
C THR A 27 -10.07 -0.10 0.87
N ARG A 28 -8.83 0.28 1.17
CA ARG A 28 -8.12 1.37 0.51
C ARG A 28 -6.74 0.88 0.11
N LEU A 29 -6.29 1.31 -1.06
CA LEU A 29 -4.88 1.16 -1.43
C LEU A 29 -4.04 2.03 -0.49
N VAL A 30 -3.07 1.42 0.18
CA VAL A 30 -2.16 2.08 1.12
C VAL A 30 -0.70 1.83 0.72
N GLY A 31 0.23 2.18 1.60
CA GLY A 31 1.64 1.84 1.45
C GLY A 31 2.34 2.60 0.31
N GLY A 32 3.44 2.01 -0.13
CA GLY A 32 4.35 2.63 -1.09
C GLY A 32 3.72 2.88 -2.47
N THR A 33 2.84 1.99 -2.91
CA THR A 33 2.20 2.10 -4.23
C THR A 33 1.15 3.21 -4.27
N ALA A 34 0.36 3.38 -3.21
CA ALA A 34 -0.54 4.52 -3.09
C ALA A 34 0.22 5.85 -3.17
N LEU A 35 1.34 5.94 -2.44
CA LEU A 35 2.17 7.14 -2.43
C LEU A 35 2.87 7.38 -3.78
N ALA A 36 3.36 6.33 -4.44
CA ALA A 36 3.95 6.42 -5.78
C ALA A 36 2.95 6.96 -6.81
N LEU A 37 1.71 6.46 -6.81
CA LEU A 37 0.65 6.97 -7.68
C LEU A 37 0.31 8.44 -7.42
N GLN A 38 0.43 8.91 -6.18
CA GLN A 38 0.17 10.30 -5.82
C GLN A 38 1.32 11.24 -6.21
N LEU A 39 2.57 10.83 -6.00
CA LEU A 39 3.74 11.69 -6.12
C LEU A 39 4.53 11.53 -7.43
N GLY A 40 4.39 10.41 -8.13
CA GLY A 40 5.14 10.16 -9.37
C GLY A 40 6.64 9.90 -9.19
N HIS A 41 7.11 9.79 -7.95
CA HIS A 41 8.54 9.81 -7.61
C HIS A 41 9.33 8.51 -7.88
N ARG A 42 8.69 7.34 -7.92
CA ARG A 42 9.36 6.03 -8.06
C ARG A 42 8.46 4.99 -8.71
N LYS A 43 9.05 3.89 -9.18
CA LYS A 43 8.30 2.69 -9.55
C LYS A 43 7.84 1.93 -8.29
N SER A 44 6.69 1.28 -8.38
CA SER A 44 6.15 0.39 -7.35
C SER A 44 5.40 -0.77 -7.99
N VAL A 45 5.44 -1.94 -7.34
CA VAL A 45 5.03 -3.22 -7.95
C VAL A 45 3.99 -3.98 -7.14
N ASP A 46 3.91 -3.76 -5.82
CA ASP A 46 3.01 -4.49 -4.93
C ASP A 46 1.73 -3.70 -4.64
N LEU A 47 0.65 -4.38 -4.25
CA LEU A 47 -0.62 -3.75 -3.90
C LEU A 47 -1.06 -4.07 -2.47
N ASP A 48 -1.05 -3.05 -1.61
CA ASP A 48 -1.46 -3.18 -0.21
C ASP A 48 -2.87 -2.59 -0.01
N PHE A 49 -3.80 -3.40 0.46
CA PHE A 49 -5.19 -3.01 0.73
C PHE A 49 -5.52 -3.16 2.21
N PHE A 50 -5.83 -2.04 2.86
CA PHE A 50 -6.19 -2.03 4.27
C PHE A 50 -7.65 -1.57 4.41
N GLY A 51 -8.41 -2.28 5.24
CA GLY A 51 -9.77 -1.87 5.58
C GLY A 51 -10.59 -3.02 6.13
N GLN A 52 -11.89 -2.82 6.21
CA GLN A 52 -12.78 -3.82 6.81
C GLN A 52 -13.21 -4.86 5.77
N ILE A 53 -12.91 -6.12 6.05
CA ILE A 53 -13.35 -7.26 5.21
C ILE A 53 -14.45 -7.98 5.97
N ASN A 54 -15.66 -7.98 5.39
CA ASN A 54 -16.87 -8.56 6.00
C ASN A 54 -17.24 -9.94 5.44
N VAL A 55 -16.39 -10.49 4.58
CA VAL A 55 -16.54 -11.83 3.99
C VAL A 55 -15.50 -12.76 4.61
N ASP A 56 -15.74 -14.06 4.52
CA ASP A 56 -14.73 -15.02 4.93
C ASP A 56 -13.60 -15.13 3.91
N SER A 57 -12.53 -15.83 4.29
CA SER A 57 -11.36 -16.02 3.42
C SER A 57 -11.72 -16.79 2.15
N GLN A 58 -12.68 -17.72 2.20
CA GLN A 58 -13.04 -18.53 1.04
C GLN A 58 -13.72 -17.68 -0.03
N ASP A 59 -14.70 -16.87 0.35
CA ASP A 59 -15.39 -15.92 -0.53
C ASP A 59 -14.39 -14.92 -1.15
N LEU A 60 -13.44 -14.41 -0.35
CA LEU A 60 -12.38 -13.52 -0.83
C LEU A 60 -11.52 -14.21 -1.90
N LYS A 61 -11.07 -15.44 -1.65
CA LYS A 61 -10.28 -16.21 -2.61
C LYS A 61 -11.05 -16.53 -3.88
N GLU A 62 -12.34 -16.85 -3.78
CA GLU A 62 -13.19 -17.10 -4.94
C GLU A 62 -13.35 -15.84 -5.79
N ALA A 63 -13.62 -14.70 -5.18
CA ALA A 63 -13.67 -13.41 -5.88
C ALA A 63 -12.34 -13.09 -6.59
N LEU A 64 -11.20 -13.31 -5.94
CA LEU A 64 -9.89 -13.07 -6.55
C LEU A 64 -9.57 -14.03 -7.70
N ARG A 65 -9.97 -15.31 -7.60
CA ARG A 65 -9.81 -16.29 -8.69
C ARG A 65 -10.59 -15.94 -9.94
N THR A 66 -11.67 -15.15 -9.84
CA THR A 66 -12.37 -14.64 -11.03
C THR A 66 -11.51 -13.70 -11.87
N LEU A 67 -10.49 -13.09 -11.26
CA LEU A 67 -9.60 -12.14 -11.93
C LEU A 67 -8.33 -12.79 -12.52
N GLY A 68 -8.04 -14.04 -12.15
CA GLY A 68 -6.90 -14.79 -12.69
C GLY A 68 -6.31 -15.84 -11.75
N THR A 69 -5.04 -16.18 -11.98
CA THR A 69 -4.32 -17.24 -11.25
C THR A 69 -3.90 -16.76 -9.87
N LEU A 70 -4.46 -17.37 -8.83
CA LEU A 70 -4.21 -17.03 -7.43
C LEU A 70 -3.28 -18.05 -6.76
N THR A 71 -2.15 -17.57 -6.26
CA THR A 71 -1.23 -18.32 -5.37
C THR A 71 -1.35 -17.77 -3.96
N ILE A 72 -1.43 -18.66 -2.97
CA ILE A 72 -1.59 -18.29 -1.56
C ILE A 72 -0.23 -18.32 -0.87
N LEU A 73 0.21 -17.19 -0.31
CA LEU A 73 1.44 -17.11 0.47
C LEU A 73 1.15 -17.14 1.98
N ASN A 74 0.12 -16.40 2.42
CA ASN A 74 -0.37 -16.40 3.78
C ASN A 74 -1.89 -16.18 3.79
N ASP A 75 -2.60 -16.86 4.67
CA ASP A 75 -4.04 -16.75 4.79
C ASP A 75 -4.43 -16.92 6.26
N SER A 76 -4.41 -15.81 6.98
CA SER A 76 -4.75 -15.73 8.40
C SER A 76 -6.03 -14.92 8.60
N LYS A 77 -6.54 -14.87 9.83
CA LYS A 77 -7.79 -14.16 10.15
C LYS A 77 -7.80 -12.68 9.70
N ASN A 78 -6.66 -12.00 9.82
CA ASN A 78 -6.57 -10.56 9.55
C ASN A 78 -5.60 -10.19 8.43
N ILE A 79 -4.73 -11.10 8.02
CA ILE A 79 -3.67 -10.83 7.04
C ILE A 79 -3.76 -11.91 5.97
N HIS A 80 -4.02 -11.47 4.75
CA HIS A 80 -4.10 -12.30 3.56
C HIS A 80 -3.03 -11.83 2.58
N ILE A 81 -2.07 -12.69 2.26
CA ILE A 81 -0.99 -12.38 1.32
C ILE A 81 -1.10 -13.36 0.16
N TYR A 82 -1.31 -12.81 -1.02
CA TYR A 82 -1.53 -13.57 -2.24
C TYR A 82 -0.63 -13.07 -3.36
N VAL A 83 -0.44 -13.92 -4.36
CA VAL A 83 0.09 -13.50 -5.67
C VAL A 83 -1.02 -13.76 -6.68
N LEU A 84 -1.44 -12.72 -7.39
CA LEU A 84 -2.48 -12.78 -8.40
C LEU A 84 -1.91 -12.27 -9.72
N ASN A 85 -1.85 -13.14 -10.74
CA ASN A 85 -1.23 -12.82 -12.03
C ASN A 85 0.18 -12.22 -11.87
N GLU A 86 1.01 -12.85 -11.03
CA GLU A 86 2.39 -12.45 -10.72
C GLU A 86 2.56 -11.15 -9.90
N VAL A 87 1.45 -10.48 -9.55
CA VAL A 87 1.48 -9.29 -8.68
C VAL A 87 1.20 -9.72 -7.23
N LYS A 88 2.06 -9.29 -6.31
CA LYS A 88 1.86 -9.49 -4.88
C LYS A 88 0.76 -8.55 -4.36
N ILE A 89 -0.18 -9.12 -3.61
CA ILE A 89 -1.29 -8.40 -3.01
C ILE A 89 -1.37 -8.74 -1.52
N ASP A 90 -1.34 -7.71 -0.69
CA ASP A 90 -1.49 -7.83 0.75
C ASP A 90 -2.83 -7.20 1.14
N ILE A 91 -3.74 -8.01 1.65
CA ILE A 91 -5.07 -7.57 2.09
C ILE A 91 -5.14 -7.74 3.61
N VAL A 92 -5.18 -6.61 4.31
CA VAL A 92 -5.20 -6.57 5.77
C VAL A 92 -6.57 -6.14 6.25
N ASN A 93 -7.24 -7.03 6.96
CA ASN A 93 -8.46 -6.71 7.70
C ASN A 93 -8.10 -5.79 8.87
N TYR A 94 -8.29 -4.50 8.64
CA TYR A 94 -7.91 -3.43 9.54
C TYR A 94 -9.15 -2.91 10.26
N THR A 95 -9.35 -3.38 11.49
CA THR A 95 -10.51 -3.03 12.32
C THR A 95 -10.27 -1.82 13.23
N TYR A 96 -9.06 -1.26 13.21
CA TYR A 96 -8.71 -0.12 14.04
C TYR A 96 -9.20 1.19 13.42
N PRO A 97 -9.68 2.15 14.23
CA PRO A 97 -9.99 3.49 13.75
C PRO A 97 -8.74 4.17 13.17
N TRP A 98 -8.94 4.97 12.13
CA TRP A 98 -7.88 5.80 11.57
C TRP A 98 -7.33 6.79 12.62
N LEU A 99 -6.07 7.21 12.46
CA LEU A 99 -5.37 8.02 13.45
C LEU A 99 -6.19 9.24 13.93
N ALA A 100 -6.76 10.01 13.00
CA ALA A 100 -7.57 11.18 13.31
C ALA A 100 -8.85 10.86 14.11
N GLN A 101 -9.43 9.68 13.93
CA GLN A 101 -10.58 9.23 14.70
C GLN A 101 -10.17 8.68 16.06
N LYS A 102 -9.05 7.94 16.12
CA LYS A 102 -8.53 7.35 17.36
C LYS A 102 -7.99 8.41 18.31
N TYR A 103 -7.39 9.47 17.77
CA TYR A 103 -6.77 10.55 18.54
C TYR A 103 -7.17 11.92 17.98
N PRO A 104 -8.41 12.38 18.21
CA PRO A 104 -8.94 13.63 17.64
C PRO A 104 -8.15 14.87 18.07
N ASP A 105 -7.67 14.86 19.32
CA ASP A 105 -6.94 15.96 19.93
C ASP A 105 -5.41 15.81 19.80
N SER A 106 -4.95 14.73 19.15
CA SER A 106 -3.51 14.58 18.91
C SER A 106 -3.07 15.45 17.74
N SER A 107 -1.94 16.11 17.93
CA SER A 107 -1.29 16.77 16.81
C SER A 107 -0.71 15.71 15.86
N SER A 108 -1.04 15.84 14.58
CA SER A 108 -0.40 15.07 13.49
C SER A 108 1.13 15.19 13.53
N PHE A 109 1.66 16.21 14.20
CA PHE A 109 3.06 16.40 14.49
C PHE A 109 3.75 15.18 15.11
N MET A 110 3.10 14.46 16.04
CA MET A 110 3.72 13.28 16.65
C MET A 110 3.92 12.14 15.63
N ALA A 111 2.94 11.94 14.75
CA ALA A 111 3.06 10.99 13.64
C ALA A 111 4.06 11.47 12.58
N MET A 112 4.18 12.78 12.39
CA MET A 112 5.19 13.34 11.50
C MET A 112 6.59 13.11 12.06
N LYS A 113 6.79 13.28 13.38
CA LYS A 113 8.07 13.07 14.06
C LYS A 113 8.56 11.62 13.94
N SER A 114 7.66 10.63 13.94
CA SER A 114 8.06 9.23 13.72
C SER A 114 8.64 8.98 12.33
N LEU A 115 8.39 9.85 11.33
CA LEU A 115 8.99 9.74 9.99
C LEU A 115 10.48 10.11 9.96
N ALA A 116 11.03 10.71 11.02
CA ALA A 116 12.47 10.98 11.15
C ALA A 116 13.27 9.81 11.74
N TYR A 117 12.64 8.66 11.98
CA TYR A 117 13.34 7.43 12.31
C TYR A 117 13.80 6.73 11.02
N PHE A 118 15.10 6.82 10.72
CA PHE A 118 15.69 6.33 9.46
C PHE A 118 16.47 5.02 9.60
N GLU A 119 16.67 4.52 10.81
CA GLU A 119 17.59 3.40 11.09
C GLU A 119 17.27 2.16 10.25
N ASP A 120 16.00 1.74 10.24
CA ASP A 120 15.55 0.60 9.43
C ASP A 120 15.69 0.86 7.91
N ALA A 121 15.52 2.10 7.47
CA ALA A 121 15.54 2.47 6.05
C ALA A 121 16.96 2.63 5.49
N GLU A 122 17.97 2.86 6.33
CA GLU A 122 19.37 3.06 5.91
C GLU A 122 19.99 1.77 5.38
N GLU A 123 19.55 0.63 5.90
CA GLU A 123 20.00 -0.71 5.48
C GLU A 123 19.27 -1.21 4.23
N GLU A 124 18.19 -0.56 3.82
CA GLU A 124 17.43 -0.93 2.64
C GLU A 124 17.95 -0.24 1.37
N PRO A 125 17.98 -0.97 0.22
CA PRO A 125 18.37 -0.36 -1.04
C PRO A 125 17.35 0.68 -1.49
N MET A 126 17.83 1.78 -2.07
CA MET A 126 16.97 2.77 -2.70
C MET A 126 16.08 2.11 -3.78
N PRO A 127 14.78 2.40 -3.80
CA PRO A 127 13.90 1.88 -4.84
C PRO A 127 14.24 2.52 -6.18
N TYR A 128 13.72 1.95 -7.27
CA TYR A 128 13.89 2.53 -8.59
C TYR A 128 13.16 3.87 -8.71
N MET A 129 13.93 4.96 -8.62
CA MET A 129 13.43 6.33 -8.67
C MET A 129 13.16 6.78 -10.11
N LEU A 130 12.10 7.56 -10.30
CA LEU A 130 11.79 8.23 -11.57
C LEU A 130 12.28 9.68 -11.60
N VAL A 131 12.74 10.17 -10.46
CA VAL A 131 13.33 11.48 -10.27
C VAL A 131 14.76 11.31 -9.76
N ASP A 132 15.64 12.21 -10.17
CA ASP A 132 17.02 12.21 -9.69
C ASP A 132 17.04 12.82 -8.28
N VAL A 133 17.15 11.96 -7.27
CA VAL A 133 17.20 12.33 -5.86
C VAL A 133 17.98 11.30 -5.07
N SER A 134 18.82 11.79 -4.16
CA SER A 134 19.58 10.96 -3.23
C SER A 134 18.84 10.73 -1.91
N TRP A 135 19.22 9.66 -1.20
CA TRP A 135 18.71 9.37 0.15
C TRP A 135 18.98 10.52 1.13
N ASP A 136 20.15 11.15 1.05
CA ASP A 136 20.51 12.28 1.91
C ASP A 136 19.65 13.52 1.67
N GLU A 137 19.24 13.78 0.43
CA GLU A 137 18.30 14.86 0.11
C GLU A 137 16.90 14.57 0.67
N ILE A 138 16.45 13.31 0.61
CA ILE A 138 15.18 12.88 1.20
C ILE A 138 15.20 13.09 2.72
N LYS A 139 16.25 12.62 3.41
CA LYS A 139 16.42 12.81 4.86
C LYS A 139 16.38 14.28 5.25
N LYS A 140 17.14 15.14 4.55
CA LYS A 140 17.13 16.60 4.79
C LYS A 140 15.76 17.22 4.58
N SER A 141 15.04 16.81 3.52
CA SER A 141 13.69 17.30 3.24
C SER A 141 12.70 16.94 4.35
N ILE A 142 12.71 15.69 4.83
CA ILE A 142 11.84 15.24 5.93
C ILE A 142 12.15 16.03 7.20
N LEU A 143 13.43 16.14 7.57
CA LEU A 143 13.85 16.85 8.79
C LEU A 143 13.51 18.34 8.75
N SER A 144 13.54 18.98 7.56
CA SER A 144 13.18 20.40 7.42
C SER A 144 11.69 20.71 7.62
N ARG A 145 10.83 19.69 7.63
CA ARG A 145 9.37 19.79 7.76
C ARG A 145 8.87 19.44 9.16
N LEU A 146 9.78 19.03 10.05
CA LEU A 146 9.54 18.80 11.48
C LEU A 146 9.88 20.05 12.28
#